data_AF-A0A5N7CRT5-F1
#
_entry.id   AF-A0A5N7CRT5-F1
#
_cell.length_a   1.000
_cell.length_b   1.000
_cell.length_c   1.000
_cell.angle_alpha   90.00
_cell.angle_beta   90.00
_cell.angle_gamma   90.00
#
_symmetry.space_group_name_H-M   'P 1'
#
loop_
_entity.id
_entity.type
_entity.pdbx_description
1 polymer ?
#
loop_
_entity_poly.entity_id
_entity_poly.type
_entity_poly.pdbx_seq_one_letter_code
_entity_poly.pdbx_strand_id
1 'polypeptide(L)'
;MGNAAFAQCAVNRTITATWVCREQRLTMNSCMLAHAKPEEEDRAREEWFATYEERRRERDEELRKVEQRREEIIRMMREDEARSKTR
;
A
#
# COMPACT_ATOMS: atom_id res chain seq x y z
N MET A 1 14.89 18.13 -19.87
CA MET A 1 16.11 17.59 -19.21
C MET A 1 16.05 17.81 -17.68
N GLY A 2 14.99 17.38 -16.99
CA GLY A 2 14.82 17.61 -15.53
C GLY A 2 15.37 16.48 -14.65
N ASN A 3 15.36 15.24 -15.14
CA ASN A 3 15.64 14.05 -14.31
C ASN A 3 17.13 13.87 -13.98
N ALA A 4 18.03 14.23 -14.92
CA ALA A 4 19.48 14.09 -14.73
C ALA A 4 20.02 15.06 -13.64
N ALA A 5 19.44 16.26 -13.54
CA ALA A 5 19.88 17.28 -12.59
C ALA A 5 19.53 16.91 -11.13
N PHE A 6 18.34 16.34 -10.90
CA PHE A 6 17.96 15.86 -9.57
C PHE A 6 18.84 14.67 -9.13
N ALA A 7 19.06 13.71 -10.02
CA ALA A 7 19.88 12.53 -9.71
C ALA A 7 21.31 12.91 -9.31
N GLN A 8 21.94 13.85 -10.03
CA GLN A 8 23.26 14.37 -9.69
C GLN A 8 23.29 15.10 -8.34
N CYS A 9 22.25 15.89 -8.03
CA CYS A 9 22.15 16.57 -6.73
C CYS A 9 21.92 15.59 -5.57
N ALA A 10 21.14 14.54 -5.77
CA ALA A 10 20.81 13.56 -4.73
C ALA A 10 21.97 12.58 -4.42
N VAL A 11 22.97 12.48 -5.29
CA VAL A 11 24.17 11.66 -5.06
C VAL A 11 24.82 12.08 -3.72
N ASN A 12 25.03 11.10 -2.84
CA ASN A 12 25.60 11.24 -1.50
C ASN A 12 24.77 12.08 -0.50
N ARG A 13 23.49 12.38 -0.80
CA ARG A 13 22.59 13.14 0.08
C ARG A 13 21.33 12.34 0.40
N THR A 14 21.41 11.37 1.31
CA THR A 14 20.25 10.50 1.61
C THR A 14 19.14 11.23 2.37
N ILE A 15 19.50 11.99 3.41
CA ILE A 15 18.52 12.63 4.30
C ILE A 15 18.23 14.08 3.85
N THR A 16 19.26 14.79 3.39
CA THR A 16 19.18 16.23 3.10
C THR A 16 18.72 16.56 1.68
N ALA A 17 18.63 15.58 0.77
CA ALA A 17 18.27 15.82 -0.64
C ALA A 17 16.92 16.52 -0.80
N THR A 18 15.95 16.26 0.09
CA THR A 18 14.62 16.88 0.01
C THR A 18 14.67 18.40 0.14
N TRP A 19 15.61 18.94 0.91
CA TRP A 19 15.77 20.38 1.10
C TRP A 19 16.81 20.96 0.15
N VAL A 20 17.97 20.31 0.03
CA VAL A 20 19.11 20.79 -0.77
C VAL A 20 18.81 20.73 -2.26
N CYS A 21 18.10 19.69 -2.72
CA CYS A 21 17.77 19.46 -4.13
C CYS A 21 16.31 19.83 -4.45
N ARG A 22 15.70 20.71 -3.67
CA ARG A 22 14.26 21.03 -3.75
C ARG A 22 13.87 21.53 -5.15
N GLU A 23 14.66 22.42 -5.72
CA GLU A 23 14.40 23.01 -7.03
C GLU A 23 14.43 21.95 -8.14
N GLN A 24 15.49 21.14 -8.18
CA GLN A 24 15.66 20.07 -9.16
C GLN A 24 14.56 19.01 -9.01
N ARG A 25 14.16 18.70 -7.76
CA ARG A 25 13.03 17.81 -7.47
C ARG A 25 11.72 18.35 -8.02
N LEU A 26 11.44 19.64 -7.84
CA LEU A 26 10.22 20.28 -8.36
C LEU A 26 10.19 20.28 -9.89
N THR A 27 11.31 20.60 -10.55
CA THR A 27 11.43 20.55 -12.02
C THR A 27 11.26 19.14 -12.58
N MET A 28 11.85 18.14 -11.93
CA MET A 28 11.66 16.73 -12.28
C MET A 28 10.17 16.35 -12.15
N ASN A 29 9.55 16.68 -11.01
CA ASN A 29 8.14 16.36 -10.76
C ASN A 29 7.19 17.06 -11.73
N SER A 30 7.42 18.33 -12.07
CA SER A 30 6.58 19.05 -13.03
C SER A 30 6.66 18.44 -14.43
N CYS A 31 7.86 18.02 -14.84
CA CYS A 31 8.08 17.32 -16.10
C CYS A 31 7.38 15.96 -16.12
N MET A 32 7.45 15.19 -15.02
CA MET A 32 6.75 13.91 -14.86
C MET A 32 5.23 14.10 -14.96
N LEU A 33 4.68 15.11 -14.28
CA LEU A 33 3.25 15.40 -14.32
C LEU A 33 2.77 15.87 -15.70
N ALA A 34 3.56 16.67 -16.41
CA ALA A 34 3.20 17.14 -17.75
C ALA A 34 3.21 16.03 -18.82
N HIS A 35 3.98 14.97 -18.60
CA HIS A 35 4.08 13.81 -19.50
C HIS A 35 3.33 12.58 -18.99
N ALA A 36 2.75 12.63 -17.79
CA ALA A 36 1.78 11.65 -17.35
C ALA A 36 0.56 11.80 -18.26
N LYS A 37 0.38 10.85 -19.18
CA LYS A 37 -0.76 10.86 -20.10
C LYS A 37 -2.03 10.53 -19.30
N PRO A 38 -3.04 11.41 -19.27
CA PRO A 38 -4.31 11.12 -18.60
C PRO A 38 -4.98 9.84 -19.13
N GLU A 39 -4.83 9.58 -20.43
CA GLU A 39 -5.36 8.37 -21.10
C GLU A 39 -4.80 7.05 -20.52
N GLU A 40 -3.54 7.04 -20.07
CA GLU A 40 -2.92 5.87 -19.45
C GLU A 40 -3.38 5.71 -17.99
N GLU A 41 -3.63 6.81 -17.29
CA GLU A 41 -4.21 6.81 -15.93
C GLU A 41 -5.67 6.35 -15.95
N ASP A 42 -6.45 6.81 -16.93
CA ASP A 42 -7.84 6.40 -17.12
C ASP A 42 -7.93 4.91 -17.46
N ARG A 43 -7.07 4.38 -18.35
CA ARG A 43 -7.00 2.94 -18.65
C ARG A 43 -6.65 2.12 -17.40
N ALA A 44 -5.64 2.54 -16.64
CA ALA A 44 -5.27 1.87 -15.40
C ALA A 44 -6.38 1.91 -14.35
N ARG A 45 -7.14 3.00 -14.30
CA ARG A 45 -8.31 3.16 -13.44
C ARG A 45 -9.46 2.24 -13.87
N GLU A 46 -9.73 2.11 -15.16
CA GLU A 46 -10.73 1.18 -15.70
C GLU A 46 -10.36 -0.28 -15.40
N GLU A 47 -9.10 -0.68 -15.61
CA GLU A 47 -8.59 -2.01 -15.25
C GLU A 47 -8.73 -2.28 -13.74
N TRP A 48 -8.48 -1.27 -12.90
CA TRP A 48 -8.63 -1.38 -11.46
C TRP A 48 -10.09 -1.55 -11.03
N PHE A 49 -11.00 -0.76 -11.62
CA PHE A 49 -12.43 -0.86 -11.34
C PHE A 49 -13.02 -2.19 -11.81
N ALA A 50 -12.55 -2.72 -12.95
CA ALA A 50 -12.99 -4.03 -13.47
C ALA A 50 -12.78 -5.17 -12.47
N THR A 51 -11.70 -5.11 -11.67
CA THR A 51 -11.33 -6.15 -10.69
C THR A 51 -11.60 -5.74 -9.24
N TYR A 52 -12.18 -4.56 -9.00
CA TYR A 52 -12.33 -4.02 -7.64
C TYR A 52 -13.34 -4.81 -6.82
N GLU A 53 -14.51 -5.09 -7.39
CA GLU A 53 -15.59 -5.83 -6.72
C GLU A 53 -15.16 -7.25 -6.35
N GLU A 54 -14.42 -7.93 -7.23
CA GLU A 54 -13.86 -9.26 -6.96
C GLU A 54 -12.90 -9.22 -5.77
N ARG A 55 -11.91 -8.33 -5.79
CA ARG A 55 -10.95 -8.15 -4.68
C ARG A 55 -11.64 -7.72 -3.38
N ARG A 56 -12.76 -7.00 -3.46
CA ARG A 56 -13.57 -6.65 -2.28
C ARG A 56 -14.22 -7.90 -1.69
N ARG A 57 -14.86 -8.72 -2.52
CA ARG A 57 -15.50 -9.98 -2.08
C ARG A 57 -14.50 -10.94 -1.45
N GLU A 58 -13.33 -11.12 -2.08
CA GLU A 58 -12.26 -11.96 -1.53
C GLU A 58 -11.81 -11.49 -0.15
N ARG A 59 -11.64 -10.17 0.04
CA ARG A 59 -11.30 -9.61 1.37
C ARG A 59 -12.40 -9.86 2.39
N ASP A 60 -13.66 -9.63 2.03
CA ASP A 60 -14.79 -9.81 2.94
C ASP A 60 -14.95 -11.29 3.34
N GLU A 61 -14.72 -12.23 2.42
CA GLU A 61 -14.72 -13.67 2.71
C GLU A 61 -13.56 -14.09 3.62
N GLU A 62 -12.34 -13.60 3.37
CA GLU A 62 -11.18 -13.87 4.22
C GLU A 62 -11.38 -13.31 5.63
N LEU A 63 -11.92 -12.10 5.76
CA LEU A 63 -12.30 -11.50 7.05
C LEU A 63 -13.27 -12.39 7.81
N ARG A 64 -14.30 -12.91 7.13
CA ARG A 64 -15.26 -13.86 7.72
C ARG A 64 -14.59 -15.14 8.22
N LYS A 65 -13.66 -15.72 7.45
CA LYS A 65 -12.92 -16.93 7.87
C LYS A 65 -11.99 -16.63 9.06
N VAL A 66 -11.37 -15.46 9.10
CA VAL A 66 -10.53 -15.03 10.24
C VAL A 66 -11.38 -14.87 11.50
N GLU A 67 -12.56 -14.27 11.39
CA GLU A 67 -13.49 -14.11 12.50
C GLU A 67 -13.95 -15.47 13.05
N GLN A 68 -14.37 -16.39 12.17
CA GLN A 68 -14.76 -17.76 12.57
C GLN A 68 -13.63 -18.48 13.31
N ARG A 69 -12.40 -18.46 12.76
CA ARG A 69 -11.23 -19.05 13.42
C ARG A 69 -10.96 -18.42 14.78
N ARG A 70 -11.15 -17.10 14.90
CA ARG A 70 -10.95 -16.38 16.17
C ARG A 70 -11.96 -16.83 17.22
N GLU A 71 -13.22 -17.01 16.85
CA GLU A 71 -14.26 -17.53 17.76
C GLU A 71 -13.95 -18.96 18.23
N GLU A 72 -13.55 -19.83 17.31
CA GLU A 72 -13.16 -21.21 17.63
C GLU A 72 -11.97 -21.26 18.60
N ILE A 73 -10.93 -20.46 18.35
CA ILE A 73 -9.77 -20.36 19.23
C ILE A 73 -10.19 -19.87 20.62
N ILE A 74 -11.03 -18.82 20.71
CA ILE A 74 -11.53 -18.31 21.98
C ILE A 74 -12.31 -19.38 22.74
N ARG A 75 -13.13 -20.18 22.04
CA ARG A 75 -13.86 -21.30 22.64
C ARG A 75 -12.90 -22.34 23.21
N MET A 76 -11.92 -22.78 22.43
CA MET A 76 -10.92 -23.77 22.86
C MET A 76 -10.11 -23.29 24.07
N MET A 77 -9.66 -22.02 24.07
CA MET A 77 -8.93 -21.45 25.21
C MET A 77 -9.76 -21.45 26.50
N ARG A 78 -11.07 -21.13 26.40
CA ARG A 78 -11.98 -21.18 27.57
C ARG A 78 -12.19 -22.61 28.08
N GLU A 79 -12.31 -23.57 27.19
CA GLU A 79 -12.43 -24.99 27.55
C GLU A 79 -11.15 -25.52 28.22
N ASP A 80 -9.97 -25.15 27.71
CA ASP A 80 -8.68 -25.48 28.31
C ASP A 80 -8.50 -24.87 29.71
N GLU A 81 -8.90 -23.61 29.89
CA GLU A 81 -8.87 -22.95 31.19
C GLU A 81 -9.79 -23.66 32.20
N ALA A 82 -10.98 -24.07 31.79
CA ALA A 82 -11.91 -24.83 32.63
C ALA A 82 -11.35 -26.22 33.01
N ARG A 83 -10.75 -26.94 32.05
CA ARG A 83 -10.06 -28.21 32.32
C ARG A 83 -8.90 -28.04 33.29
N SER A 84 -8.11 -26.98 33.11
CA SER A 84 -6.97 -26.68 33.99
C SER A 84 -7.39 -26.34 35.42
N LYS A 85 -8.53 -25.68 35.64
CA LYS A 85 -9.05 -25.36 36.98
C LYS A 85 -9.62 -26.57 37.72
N THR A 86 -9.96 -27.63 36.99
CA THR A 86 -10.61 -28.83 37.55
C THR A 86 -9.58 -29.91 37.95
N ARG A 87 -8.33 -29.79 37.50
CA ARG A 87 -7.21 -30.68 37.82
C ARG A 87 -6.39 -30.14 38.99
#